data_AF-A0AA91KVE6-F1
#
_entry.id   AF-A0AA91KVE6-F1
#
_cell.length_a   1.000
_cell.length_b   1.000
_cell.length_c   1.000
_cell.angle_alpha   90.00
_cell.angle_beta   90.00
_cell.angle_gamma   90.00
#
_symmetry.space_group_name_H-M   'P 1'
#
loop_
_entity.id
_entity.type
_entity.pdbx_description
1 polymer ?
#
loop_
_entity_poly.entity_id
_entity_poly.type
_entity_poly.pdbx_seq_one_letter_code
_entity_poly.pdbx_strand_id
1 'polypeptide(L)' 'TGILWELQAITAVVVGGTALRGGVGRVWGTVCGAFILEIVGNIMLLSNFVSEYLIGAIQGAIIIIAMLVQRSLMRRA' A
#
# COMPACT_ATOMS: atom_id res chain seq x y z
N THR A 1 8.13 -18.31 5.76
CA THR A 1 7.25 -17.38 6.51
C THR A 1 7.27 -15.98 5.89
N GLY A 2 7.01 -15.85 4.58
CA GLY A 2 7.20 -14.59 3.83
C GLY A 2 6.10 -14.34 2.79
N ILE A 3 4.85 -14.23 3.26
CA ILE A 3 3.65 -14.10 2.39
C ILE A 3 3.35 -12.61 2.10
N LEU A 4 4.33 -11.71 2.25
CA LEU A 4 4.17 -10.24 2.09
C LEU A 4 3.14 -9.58 3.03
N TRP A 5 2.61 -10.29 4.03
CA TRP A 5 1.58 -9.74 4.93
C TRP A 5 2.10 -8.54 5.74
N GLU A 6 3.37 -8.56 6.18
CA GLU A 6 3.93 -7.39 6.88
C GLU A 6 4.02 -6.17 5.96
N LEU A 7 4.47 -6.37 4.72
CA LEU A 7 4.61 -5.33 3.71
C LEU A 7 3.25 -4.75 3.29
N GLN A 8 2.23 -5.58 3.15
CA GLN A 8 0.86 -5.12 2.89
C GLN A 8 0.30 -4.32 4.07
N ALA A 9 0.53 -4.77 5.31
CA ALA A 9 0.09 -4.06 6.50
C ALA A 9 0.72 -2.67 6.59
N ILE A 10 2.04 -2.56 6.40
CA ILE A 10 2.75 -1.26 6.39
C ILE A 10 2.17 -0.34 5.30
N THR A 11 1.88 -0.89 4.12
CA THR A 11 1.37 -0.11 2.98
C THR A 11 -0.05 0.37 3.22
N ALA A 12 -0.93 -0.45 3.78
CA ALA A 12 -2.31 -0.08 4.10
C ALA A 12 -2.34 1.10 5.09
N VAL A 13 -1.45 1.04 6.08
CA VAL A 13 -1.30 2.03 7.15
C VAL A 13 -0.78 3.36 6.60
N VAL A 14 0.15 3.32 5.65
CA VAL A 14 0.71 4.49 4.96
C VAL A 14 -0.29 5.13 3.99
N VAL A 15 -0.96 4.33 3.16
CA VAL A 15 -2.00 4.80 2.24
C VAL A 15 -3.18 5.39 3.03
N GLY A 16 -3.49 4.82 4.19
CA GLY A 16 -4.47 5.35 5.15
C GLY A 16 -4.08 6.65 5.85
N GLY A 17 -2.88 7.18 5.59
CA GLY A 17 -2.44 8.50 6.05
C GLY A 17 -1.67 8.51 7.36
N THR A 18 -1.27 7.36 7.90
CA THR A 18 -0.44 7.33 9.12
C THR A 18 1.05 7.45 8.78
N ALA A 19 1.81 8.20 9.58
CA ALA A 19 3.22 8.46 9.34
C ALA A 19 4.13 7.28 9.76
N LEU A 20 5.06 6.88 8.89
CA LEU A 20 6.07 5.84 9.16
C LEU A 20 7.03 6.19 10.31
N ARG A 21 7.28 7.48 10.54
CA ARG A 21 8.18 7.97 11.61
C ARG A 21 7.55 7.92 13.02
N GLY A 22 6.29 7.49 13.12
CA GLY A 22 5.49 7.65 14.34
C GLY A 22 4.92 9.07 14.44
N GLY A 23 3.66 9.18 14.86
CA GLY A 23 2.91 10.44 14.89
C GLY A 23 1.40 10.23 14.95
N VAL A 24 0.62 11.20 14.46
CA VAL A 24 -0.85 11.15 14.46
C VAL A 24 -1.35 10.26 13.31
N GLY A 25 -1.93 9.11 13.65
CA GLY A 25 -2.61 8.22 12.71
C GLY A 25 -3.95 7.77 13.29
N ARG A 26 -4.97 7.61 12.44
CA ARG A 26 -6.31 7.13 12.84
C ARG A 26 -6.54 5.72 12.31
N VAL A 27 -7.00 4.82 13.18
CA VAL A 27 -7.39 3.43 12.83
C VAL A 27 -8.35 3.41 11.64
N TRP A 28 -9.31 4.33 11.60
CA TRP A 28 -10.26 4.43 10.49
C TRP A 28 -9.61 4.75 9.15
N GLY A 29 -8.57 5.59 9.13
CA GLY A 29 -7.81 5.85 7.90
C GLY A 29 -7.08 4.60 7.42
N THR A 30 -6.54 3.83 8.36
CA THR A 30 -5.85 2.54 8.11
C THR A 30 -6.78 1.50 7.49
N VAL A 31 -8.00 1.36 8.03
CA VAL A 31 -9.01 0.42 7.52
C VAL A 31 -9.41 0.79 6.09
N CYS A 32 -9.63 2.08 5.82
CA CYS A 32 -9.87 2.54 4.45
C CYS A 32 -8.68 2.27 3.53
N GLY A 33 -7.45 2.47 4.01
CA GLY A 33 -6.22 2.16 3.25
C GLY A 33 -6.08 0.68 2.91
N ALA A 34 -6.41 -0.21 3.85
CA ALA A 34 -6.44 -1.66 3.60
C ALA A 34 -7.47 -2.02 2.53
N PHE A 35 -8.67 -1.46 2.62
CA PHE A 35 -9.75 -1.69 1.67
C PHE A 35 -9.37 -1.23 0.25
N ILE A 36 -8.70 -0.09 0.13
CA ILE A 36 -8.19 0.43 -1.16
C ILE A 36 -7.17 -0.54 -1.77
N LEU A 37 -6.20 -1.02 -0.99
CA LEU A 37 -5.19 -1.95 -1.50
C LEU A 37 -5.81 -3.28 -1.94
N GLU A 38 -6.82 -3.76 -1.22
CA GLU A 38 -7.50 -5.02 -1.53
C GLU A 38 -8.38 -4.91 -2.78
N ILE A 39 -9.05 -3.76 -2.97
CA ILE A 39 -9.76 -3.44 -4.21
C ILE A 39 -8.78 -3.35 -5.39
N VAL A 40 -7.66 -2.65 -5.24
CA VAL A 40 -6.64 -2.55 -6.30
C VAL A 40 -6.09 -3.93 -6.66
N GLY A 41 -5.80 -4.76 -5.67
CA GLY A 41 -5.36 -6.15 -5.87
C GLY A 41 -6.40 -6.99 -6.63
N ASN A 42 -7.68 -6.89 -6.23
CA ASN A 42 -8.77 -7.60 -6.90
C ASN A 42 -8.96 -7.14 -8.35
N ILE A 43 -8.95 -5.83 -8.61
CA ILE A 43 -9.09 -5.29 -9.96
C ILE A 43 -7.95 -5.75 -10.86
N MET A 44 -6.71 -5.74 -10.35
CA MET A 44 -5.55 -6.19 -11.10
C MET A 44 -5.61 -7.67 -11.48
N LEU A 45 -6.07 -8.52 -10.57
CA LEU A 45 -6.25 -9.94 -10.81
C LEU A 45 -7.38 -10.19 -11.83
N LEU A 46 -8.50 -9.48 -11.70
CA LEU A 46 -9.69 -9.68 -12.55
C LEU A 46 -9.53 -9.09 -13.95
N SER A 47 -8.67 -8.08 -14.11
CA SER A 47 -8.52 -7.36 -15.37
C SER A 47 -7.98 -8.24 -16.51
N ASN A 48 -7.45 -9.45 -16.26
CA ASN A 48 -6.90 -10.39 -17.26
C ASN A 48 -5.77 -9.81 -18.17
N PHE A 49 -5.49 -8.51 -18.09
CA PHE A 49 -4.44 -7.80 -18.82
C PHE A 49 -3.05 -7.97 -18.18
N VAL A 50 -2.97 -8.50 -16.96
CA VAL A 50 -1.71 -8.65 -16.21
C VAL A 50 -1.46 -10.13 -15.96
N SER A 51 -0.33 -10.63 -16.48
CA SER A 51 0.14 -12.00 -16.19
C SER A 51 0.35 -12.19 -14.69
N GLU A 52 -0.10 -13.33 -14.15
CA GLU A 52 -0.05 -13.66 -12.72
C GLU A 52 1.38 -13.53 -12.14
N TYR A 53 2.39 -13.77 -12.97
CA TYR A 53 3.81 -13.58 -12.65
C TYR A 53 4.20 -12.13 -12.34
N LEU A 54 3.51 -11.14 -12.92
CA LEU A 54 3.81 -9.72 -12.72
C LEU A 54 3.05 -9.11 -11.53
N ILE A 55 2.04 -9.79 -10.99
CA ILE A 55 1.20 -9.26 -9.89
C ILE A 55 2.07 -8.89 -8.69
N GLY A 56 2.97 -9.78 -8.26
CA GLY A 56 3.88 -9.52 -7.13
C GLY A 56 4.86 -8.37 -7.39
N ALA A 57 5.35 -8.24 -8.63
CA ALA A 57 6.25 -7.15 -9.01
C ALA A 57 5.54 -5.78 -8.96
N ILE A 58 4.29 -5.72 -9.43
CA ILE A 58 3.49 -4.50 -9.39
C ILE A 58 3.07 -4.17 -7.95
N GLN A 59 2.74 -5.18 -7.14
CA GLN A 59 2.45 -4.99 -5.73
C GLN A 59 3.66 -4.37 -5.02
N GLY A 60 4.88 -4.87 -5.27
CA GLY A 60 6.12 -4.25 -4.81
C GLY A 60 6.32 -2.81 -5.31
N ALA A 61 5.99 -2.54 -6.57
CA ALA A 61 6.07 -1.20 -7.14
C ALA A 61 5.08 -0.21 -6.47
N ILE A 62 3.85 -0.65 -6.17
CA ILE A 62 2.85 0.15 -5.45
C ILE A 62 3.37 0.54 -4.06
N ILE A 63 4.01 -0.41 -3.35
CA ILE A 63 4.63 -0.14 -2.04
C ILE A 63 5.69 0.95 -2.16
N ILE A 64 6.61 0.82 -3.12
CA ILE A 64 7.69 1.81 -3.34
C ILE A 64 7.09 3.18 -3.66
N ILE A 65 6.09 3.25 -4.55
CA ILE A 65 5.43 4.50 -4.91
C ILE A 65 4.75 5.13 -3.69
N ALA A 66 3.98 4.35 -2.92
CA ALA A 66 3.32 4.83 -1.70
C ALA A 66 4.32 5.41 -0.71
N MET A 67 5.47 4.74 -0.50
CA MET A 67 6.54 5.23 0.36
C MET A 67 7.22 6.50 -0.18
N LEU A 68 7.46 6.58 -1.49
CA LEU A 68 8.07 7.76 -2.13
C LEU A 68 7.15 8.98 -2.04
N VAL A 69 5.87 8.78 -2.29
CA VAL A 69 4.81 9.79 -2.13
C VAL A 69 4.76 10.26 -0.68
N GLN A 70 4.71 9.33 0.27
CA GLN A 70 4.72 9.70 1.68
C GLN A 70 5.99 10.46 2.08
N ARG A 71 7.16 10.03 1.61
CA ARG A 71 8.44 10.70 1.88
C ARG A 71 8.54 12.09 1.23
N SER A 72 7.86 12.33 0.11
CA SER A 72 7.84 13.64 -0.54
C SER A 72 6.84 14.59 0.13
N LEU A 73 5.68 14.09 0.54
CA LEU A 73 4.70 14.81 1.35
C LEU A 73 5.28 15.20 2.71
N MET A 74 5.98 14.29 3.40
CA MET A 74 6.60 14.56 4.69
C MET A 74 7.81 15.50 4.61
N ARG A 75 8.40 15.70 3.43
CA ARG A 75 9.45 16.71 3.21
C ARG A 75 8.89 18.13 3.05
N ARG A 76 7.59 18.28 2.83
CA ARG A 76 6.92 19.58 2.64
C ARG A 76 6.23 20.12 3.90
N ALA A 77 6.24 19.37 5.00
CA ALA A 77 5.74 19.76 6.31
C ALA A 77 6.93 19.94 7.27
#